data_AF-A0A3A0BRI1-F1
#
_entry.id   AF-A0A3A0BRI1-F1
#
_cell.length_a   1.000
_cell.length_b   1.000
_cell.length_c   1.000
_cell.angle_alpha   90.00
_cell.angle_beta   90.00
_cell.angle_gamma   90.00
#
_symmetry.space_group_name_H-M   'P 1'
#
loop_
_entity.id
_entity.type
_entity.pdbx_description
1 polymer ?
#
loop_
_entity_poly.entity_id
_entity_poly.type
_entity_poly.pdbx_seq_one_letter_code
_entity_poly.pdbx_strand_id
1 'polypeptide(L)'
;MRQATALALAVMWLPIVGLDAQPAVFEVDSTLDAADANPGDGLCADASGACTLRAAVMEANAFLGADEIRVPAGTYIGADTGLPAIVEEARIVGAGPGQTVLDGLSITAVDVRVEEQPCPDSDAGPLLEVSGITLSNRSIGAGESPYDCPAVRPTTIVRDSEAQGAGCSFAWCEFINSKIRNSPGAGIGGVFASIVLRGSEVSGSAGFGITMQPWVYASGVGLYDSVIKQNVRGGIALTAGPVLVEDSEVADNGGIGVATGENEVTVRRSVIRGNRGGGIAVSDWPAIVRVEDSAIVGNSGAAGITNYNVITGGTTVVNSTVSGNTGSAVGGIWARWAAIESSTIVNNEGTVAGGLYLDNYLPSIHIEDTILSGNRGRAPDCGSSTADVQVSGSRNIIGDDTGCSFAGQVGVLVGNGTEPVDALLGPLHDMHGATPYHPPLPGSPAVDAIPIADCAAGPPFATDQRGVLRPRGPGCDIGAVEITACENGLDDDGDGSPDYPADPGCRSATSTKESPQCSDGRDNDGDGKVDWDGGPSGAAPDIECDASPWRDREVSRGGCGLGAELVGLGVILNRLRKNAVRRAPSLDRSRSGGARAGDWVCRPAAMVPQDGCKAAWARP
;
A
#
# COMPACT_ATOMS: atom_id res chain seq x y z
N MET A 1 -81.89 2.77 -41.77
CA MET A 1 -80.84 3.79 -42.00
C MET A 1 -79.70 3.55 -41.04
N ARG A 2 -78.49 3.48 -41.59
CA ARG A 2 -77.16 3.59 -40.96
C ARG A 2 -76.69 2.47 -40.02
N GLN A 3 -75.79 1.67 -40.60
CA GLN A 3 -74.79 0.83 -39.97
C GLN A 3 -73.92 1.65 -39.01
N ALA A 4 -73.60 1.10 -37.84
CA ALA A 4 -72.47 1.53 -37.01
C ALA A 4 -71.56 0.30 -36.82
N THR A 5 -70.55 0.20 -37.68
CA THR A 5 -69.42 -0.73 -37.56
C THR A 5 -68.50 -0.25 -36.44
N ALA A 6 -68.40 -1.02 -35.36
CA ALA A 6 -67.33 -0.88 -34.38
C ALA A 6 -66.02 -1.40 -34.98
N LEU A 7 -65.06 -0.50 -35.19
CA LEU A 7 -63.70 -0.84 -35.60
C LEU A 7 -62.90 -1.16 -34.33
N ALA A 8 -62.62 -2.44 -34.09
CA ALA A 8 -61.67 -2.85 -33.05
C ALA A 8 -60.25 -2.60 -33.56
N LEU A 9 -59.56 -1.58 -33.03
CA LEU A 9 -58.12 -1.45 -33.18
C LEU A 9 -57.44 -2.48 -32.28
N ALA A 10 -56.89 -3.53 -32.88
CA ALA A 10 -55.90 -4.37 -32.22
C ALA A 10 -54.59 -3.58 -32.16
N VAL A 11 -54.29 -2.98 -31.00
CA VAL A 11 -52.96 -2.45 -30.69
C VAL A 11 -52.05 -3.65 -30.50
N MET A 12 -51.27 -4.01 -31.52
CA MET A 12 -50.15 -4.92 -31.37
C MET A 12 -49.14 -4.25 -30.44
N TRP A 13 -49.03 -4.74 -29.21
CA TRP A 13 -47.84 -4.54 -28.38
C TRP A 13 -46.69 -5.30 -29.06
N LEU A 14 -45.93 -4.59 -29.89
CA LEU A 14 -44.55 -4.99 -30.19
C LEU A 14 -43.79 -4.88 -28.87
N PRO A 15 -43.11 -5.94 -28.38
CA PRO A 15 -42.15 -5.75 -27.31
C PRO A 15 -41.12 -4.75 -27.84
N ILE A 16 -40.95 -3.64 -27.13
CA ILE A 16 -39.76 -2.81 -27.27
C ILE A 16 -38.63 -3.72 -26.83
N VAL A 17 -37.97 -4.36 -27.80
CA VAL A 17 -36.68 -5.00 -27.57
C VAL A 17 -35.77 -3.82 -27.26
N GLY A 18 -35.34 -3.68 -26.00
CA GLY A 18 -34.29 -2.74 -25.68
C GLY A 18 -33.11 -3.02 -26.60
N LEU A 19 -32.59 -2.00 -27.28
CA LEU A 19 -31.28 -2.11 -27.90
C LEU A 19 -30.31 -2.32 -26.73
N ASP A 20 -29.80 -3.55 -26.58
CA ASP A 20 -28.66 -3.79 -25.72
C ASP A 20 -27.49 -2.97 -26.27
N ALA A 21 -26.91 -2.11 -25.43
CA ALA A 21 -25.66 -1.42 -25.74
C ALA A 21 -24.59 -2.48 -26.07
N GLN A 22 -23.97 -2.39 -27.24
CA GLN A 22 -22.90 -3.27 -27.66
C GLN A 22 -21.59 -2.48 -27.67
N PRO A 23 -20.53 -2.91 -26.97
CA PRO A 23 -19.26 -2.20 -27.02
C PRO A 23 -18.66 -2.29 -28.42
N ALA A 24 -18.31 -1.15 -29.00
CA ALA A 24 -17.61 -1.04 -30.28
C ALA A 24 -16.09 -1.02 -30.09
N VAL A 25 -15.36 -1.36 -31.16
CA VAL A 25 -13.90 -1.25 -31.23
C VAL A 25 -13.53 -0.38 -32.42
N PHE A 26 -12.85 0.74 -32.15
CA PHE A 26 -12.36 1.67 -33.15
C PHE A 26 -10.84 1.54 -33.27
N GLU A 27 -10.38 1.09 -34.44
CA GLU A 27 -8.96 0.88 -34.75
C GLU A 27 -8.40 2.12 -35.46
N VAL A 28 -7.60 2.91 -34.74
CA VAL A 28 -6.95 4.10 -35.31
C VAL A 28 -5.91 3.65 -36.34
N ASP A 29 -6.01 4.15 -37.57
CA ASP A 29 -5.10 3.80 -38.67
C ASP A 29 -4.31 5.00 -39.21
N SER A 30 -4.54 6.20 -38.66
CA SER A 30 -3.90 7.43 -39.08
C SER A 30 -3.42 8.27 -37.89
N THR A 31 -2.20 8.79 -38.01
CA THR A 31 -1.59 9.72 -37.04
C THR A 31 -1.97 11.18 -37.28
N LEU A 32 -2.73 11.46 -38.34
CA LEU A 32 -3.26 12.80 -38.62
C LEU A 32 -4.35 13.14 -37.60
N ASP A 33 -4.65 14.43 -37.49
CA ASP A 33 -5.72 14.92 -36.61
C ASP A 33 -6.86 15.51 -37.45
N ALA A 34 -7.93 14.74 -37.62
CA ALA A 34 -9.11 15.12 -38.40
C ALA A 34 -10.39 14.63 -37.71
N ALA A 35 -11.45 15.42 -37.79
CA ALA A 35 -12.74 15.06 -37.22
C ALA A 35 -13.40 13.90 -37.98
N ASP A 36 -14.23 13.13 -37.28
CA ASP A 36 -15.11 12.16 -37.93
C ASP A 36 -16.08 12.86 -38.88
N ALA A 37 -16.30 12.28 -40.06
CA ALA A 37 -17.20 12.84 -41.07
C ALA A 37 -18.69 12.70 -40.69
N ASN A 38 -19.07 11.61 -40.01
CA ASN A 38 -20.44 11.31 -39.62
C ASN A 38 -20.52 10.62 -38.23
N PRO A 39 -20.31 11.36 -37.11
CA PRO A 39 -20.40 10.79 -35.78
C PRO A 39 -21.72 10.02 -35.52
N GLY A 40 -21.61 8.79 -35.02
CA GLY A 40 -22.71 7.91 -34.63
C GLY A 40 -23.18 6.96 -35.73
N ASP A 41 -22.44 6.82 -36.83
CA ASP A 41 -22.74 5.87 -37.90
C ASP A 41 -22.09 4.48 -37.70
N GLY A 42 -21.32 4.32 -36.62
CA GLY A 42 -20.59 3.11 -36.22
C GLY A 42 -19.23 2.96 -36.93
N LEU A 43 -18.79 3.94 -37.71
CA LEU A 43 -17.56 3.89 -38.50
C LEU A 43 -16.66 5.09 -38.18
N CYS A 44 -15.56 4.84 -37.47
CA CYS A 44 -14.51 5.84 -37.32
C CYS A 44 -13.89 6.18 -38.69
N ALA A 45 -14.23 7.34 -39.26
CA ALA A 45 -13.70 7.77 -40.55
C ALA A 45 -13.76 9.29 -40.74
N ASP A 46 -12.61 9.90 -41.04
CA ASP A 46 -12.54 11.29 -41.49
C ASP A 46 -13.03 11.45 -42.94
N ALA A 47 -13.04 12.70 -43.45
CA ALA A 47 -13.47 12.99 -44.83
C ALA A 47 -12.64 12.29 -45.93
N SER A 48 -11.47 11.74 -45.60
CA SER A 48 -10.61 10.95 -46.48
C SER A 48 -10.78 9.43 -46.30
N GLY A 49 -11.58 9.01 -45.31
CA GLY A 49 -11.83 7.61 -44.97
C GLY A 49 -10.82 7.02 -43.98
N ALA A 50 -9.97 7.84 -43.35
CA ALA A 50 -8.99 7.41 -42.36
C ALA A 50 -9.56 7.53 -40.94
N CYS A 51 -9.29 6.55 -40.08
CA CYS A 51 -9.65 6.60 -38.67
C CYS A 51 -8.52 7.29 -37.88
N THR A 52 -8.71 8.57 -37.58
CA THR A 52 -7.81 9.30 -36.67
C THR A 52 -8.21 9.08 -35.21
N LEU A 53 -7.32 9.40 -34.27
CA LEU A 53 -7.65 9.36 -32.84
C LEU A 53 -8.83 10.29 -32.51
N ARG A 54 -8.91 11.48 -33.12
CA ARG A 54 -10.04 12.40 -32.93
C ARG A 54 -11.34 11.80 -33.47
N ALA A 55 -11.29 11.19 -34.66
CA ALA A 55 -12.46 10.56 -35.24
C ALA A 55 -12.97 9.41 -34.36
N ALA A 56 -12.07 8.57 -33.86
CA ALA A 56 -12.41 7.46 -32.95
C ALA A 56 -13.06 7.95 -31.65
N VAL A 57 -12.55 9.05 -31.07
CA VAL A 57 -13.16 9.68 -29.89
C VAL A 57 -14.55 10.24 -30.19
N MET A 58 -14.73 10.90 -31.34
CA MET A 58 -16.03 11.44 -31.75
C MET A 58 -17.06 10.33 -31.96
N GLU A 59 -16.63 9.20 -32.52
CA GLU A 59 -17.50 8.05 -32.74
C GLU A 59 -17.87 7.35 -31.43
N ALA A 60 -16.90 7.11 -30.54
CA ALA A 60 -17.16 6.55 -29.21
C ALA A 60 -18.10 7.42 -28.36
N ASN A 61 -18.03 8.74 -28.52
CA ASN A 61 -18.97 9.64 -27.83
C ASN A 61 -20.39 9.62 -28.39
N ALA A 62 -20.57 9.18 -29.64
CA ALA A 62 -21.86 9.12 -30.33
C ALA A 62 -22.48 7.72 -30.30
N PHE A 63 -21.71 6.71 -29.89
CA PHE A 63 -22.11 5.31 -29.81
C PHE A 63 -22.35 4.89 -28.36
N LEU A 64 -23.47 4.21 -28.09
CA LEU A 64 -23.84 3.81 -26.73
C LEU A 64 -23.15 2.49 -26.37
N GLY A 65 -22.21 2.54 -25.43
CA GLY A 65 -21.52 1.36 -24.93
C GLY A 65 -20.22 1.72 -24.23
N ALA A 66 -19.58 0.71 -23.61
CA ALA A 66 -18.21 0.81 -23.12
C ALA A 66 -17.25 0.55 -24.28
N ASP A 67 -16.99 1.59 -25.08
CA ASP A 67 -16.27 1.45 -26.34
C ASP A 67 -14.75 1.39 -26.15
N GLU A 68 -14.06 0.72 -27.07
CA GLU A 68 -12.61 0.60 -27.06
C GLU A 68 -11.98 1.29 -28.27
N ILE A 69 -11.07 2.23 -28.01
CA ILE A 69 -10.25 2.90 -29.00
C ILE A 69 -8.85 2.30 -28.94
N ARG A 70 -8.45 1.59 -29.99
CA ARG A 70 -7.12 1.01 -30.13
C ARG A 70 -6.22 1.96 -30.91
N VAL A 71 -5.11 2.32 -30.29
CA VAL A 71 -4.15 3.29 -30.82
C VAL A 71 -2.83 2.59 -31.08
N PRO A 72 -2.50 2.25 -32.34
CA PRO A 72 -1.22 1.63 -32.68
C PRO A 72 -0.02 2.53 -32.35
N ALA A 73 1.16 1.92 -32.34
CA ALA A 73 2.41 2.65 -32.16
C ALA A 73 2.56 3.76 -33.21
N GLY A 74 2.89 4.97 -32.74
CA GLY A 74 2.96 6.17 -33.57
C GLY A 74 3.02 7.43 -32.73
N THR A 75 3.33 8.54 -33.39
CA THR A 75 3.25 9.89 -32.79
C THR A 75 2.05 10.61 -33.36
N TYR A 76 1.07 10.89 -32.51
CA TYR A 76 -0.17 11.58 -32.83
C TYR A 76 -0.03 13.02 -32.36
N ILE A 77 0.06 13.94 -33.32
CA ILE A 77 0.29 15.36 -33.06
C ILE A 77 -1.06 16.06 -33.09
N GLY A 78 -1.41 16.70 -31.98
CA GLY A 78 -2.66 17.45 -31.88
C GLY A 78 -2.67 18.76 -32.66
N ALA A 79 -3.82 19.11 -33.23
CA ALA A 79 -4.17 20.49 -33.52
C ALA A 79 -4.40 21.26 -32.20
N ASP A 80 -4.27 22.60 -32.22
CA ASP A 80 -4.26 23.48 -31.04
C ASP A 80 -5.46 23.34 -30.07
N THR A 81 -6.53 22.64 -30.46
CA THR A 81 -7.81 22.52 -29.73
C THR A 81 -7.94 21.28 -28.81
N GLY A 82 -6.97 20.35 -28.78
CA GLY A 82 -7.05 19.11 -27.97
C GLY A 82 -8.10 18.10 -28.48
N LEU A 83 -8.17 16.89 -27.91
CA LEU A 83 -9.23 15.91 -28.26
C LEU A 83 -10.58 16.35 -27.68
N PRO A 84 -11.72 15.98 -28.31
CA PRO A 84 -13.02 16.12 -27.67
C PRO A 84 -13.04 15.40 -26.33
N ALA A 85 -13.75 15.94 -25.34
CA ALA A 85 -13.91 15.27 -24.06
C ALA A 85 -14.72 13.97 -24.25
N ILE A 86 -14.33 12.92 -23.54
CA ILE A 86 -15.05 11.65 -23.47
C ILE A 86 -16.28 11.84 -22.59
N VAL A 87 -17.47 11.55 -23.12
CA VAL A 87 -18.76 11.78 -22.42
C VAL A 87 -19.53 10.50 -22.09
N GLU A 88 -19.08 9.36 -22.64
CA GLU A 88 -19.58 8.02 -22.34
C GLU A 88 -18.42 7.12 -21.85
N GLU A 89 -18.74 5.89 -21.44
CA GLU A 89 -17.72 4.93 -21.03
C GLU A 89 -16.79 4.60 -22.21
N ALA A 90 -15.48 4.80 -22.04
CA ALA A 90 -14.51 4.53 -23.09
C ALA A 90 -13.18 4.01 -22.54
N ARG A 91 -12.54 3.15 -23.33
CA ARG A 91 -11.20 2.65 -23.07
C ARG A 91 -10.26 2.99 -24.22
N ILE A 92 -9.20 3.74 -23.92
CA ILE A 92 -8.14 4.06 -24.87
C ILE A 92 -6.94 3.15 -24.59
N VAL A 93 -6.56 2.32 -25.56
CA VAL A 93 -5.50 1.33 -25.45
C VAL A 93 -4.39 1.63 -26.45
N GLY A 94 -3.26 2.11 -25.96
CA GLY A 94 -2.04 2.27 -26.73
C GLY A 94 -1.18 1.00 -26.75
N ALA A 95 -0.21 0.96 -27.67
CA ALA A 95 0.77 -0.12 -27.79
C ALA A 95 1.79 -0.18 -26.62
N GLY A 96 1.88 0.85 -25.79
CA GLY A 96 2.77 0.95 -24.64
C GLY A 96 3.43 2.33 -24.50
N PRO A 97 3.90 2.71 -23.30
CA PRO A 97 4.67 3.93 -23.10
C PRO A 97 5.87 4.02 -24.04
N GLY A 98 6.08 5.20 -24.63
CA GLY A 98 7.12 5.46 -25.63
C GLY A 98 6.85 4.87 -27.02
N GLN A 99 5.84 4.00 -27.16
CA GLN A 99 5.42 3.46 -28.46
C GLN A 99 4.24 4.24 -29.02
N THR A 100 3.26 4.56 -28.17
CA THR A 100 2.10 5.39 -28.53
C THR A 100 2.25 6.75 -27.87
N VAL A 101 2.64 7.75 -28.65
CA VAL A 101 2.93 9.10 -28.15
C VAL A 101 1.87 10.07 -28.63
N LEU A 102 1.17 10.68 -27.68
CA LEU A 102 0.23 11.77 -27.90
C LEU A 102 0.95 13.07 -27.56
N ASP A 103 1.36 13.83 -28.57
CA ASP A 103 2.12 15.06 -28.40
C ASP A 103 1.21 16.28 -28.59
N GLY A 104 1.16 17.16 -27.58
CA GLY A 104 0.32 18.35 -27.62
C GLY A 104 -1.18 18.08 -27.44
N LEU A 105 -1.58 16.83 -27.18
CA LEU A 105 -2.96 16.40 -26.94
C LEU A 105 -3.27 16.19 -25.45
N SER A 106 -4.46 16.60 -25.02
CA SER A 106 -5.02 16.25 -23.71
C SER A 106 -6.14 15.24 -23.87
N ILE A 107 -6.21 14.26 -22.97
CA ILE A 107 -7.35 13.34 -22.83
C ILE A 107 -8.14 13.77 -21.61
N THR A 108 -9.45 13.98 -21.77
CA THR A 108 -10.34 14.42 -20.68
C THR A 108 -11.66 13.66 -20.72
N ALA A 109 -12.16 13.22 -19.57
CA ALA A 109 -13.54 12.74 -19.42
C ALA A 109 -14.42 13.81 -18.76
N VAL A 110 -15.67 13.98 -19.21
CA VAL A 110 -16.64 14.95 -18.69
C VAL A 110 -18.02 14.30 -18.66
N ASP A 111 -18.77 14.46 -17.57
CA ASP A 111 -20.17 14.03 -17.53
C ASP A 111 -21.08 15.13 -18.10
N VAL A 112 -21.78 14.84 -19.21
CA VAL A 112 -22.64 15.79 -19.94
C VAL A 112 -24.13 15.39 -19.87
N ARG A 113 -24.52 14.42 -19.03
CA ARG A 113 -25.92 14.00 -18.90
C ARG A 113 -26.76 15.11 -18.27
N VAL A 114 -27.49 15.87 -19.09
CA VAL A 114 -28.38 16.97 -18.64
C VAL A 114 -29.72 16.94 -19.38
N GLU A 115 -30.80 16.61 -18.67
CA GLU A 115 -32.05 17.39 -18.65
C GLU A 115 -33.06 16.81 -17.62
N GLU A 116 -33.49 17.64 -16.67
CA GLU A 116 -34.64 17.45 -15.77
C GLU A 116 -34.69 16.21 -14.84
N GLN A 117 -33.96 16.18 -13.71
CA GLN A 117 -34.41 15.56 -12.43
C GLN A 117 -33.39 15.75 -11.29
N PRO A 118 -33.80 15.70 -10.00
CA PRO A 118 -32.86 15.81 -8.88
C PRO A 118 -31.91 14.60 -8.88
N CYS A 119 -30.63 14.83 -8.56
CA CYS A 119 -29.51 13.88 -8.64
C CYS A 119 -29.97 12.41 -8.50
N PRO A 120 -29.96 11.59 -9.56
CA PRO A 120 -30.29 10.17 -9.42
C PRO A 120 -29.23 9.51 -8.53
N ASP A 121 -29.67 8.92 -7.42
CA ASP A 121 -28.81 8.31 -6.38
C ASP A 121 -28.06 7.02 -6.85
N SER A 122 -28.02 6.71 -8.16
CA SER A 122 -27.62 5.37 -8.64
C SER A 122 -26.74 5.30 -9.88
N ASP A 123 -26.47 6.40 -10.58
CA ASP A 123 -25.71 6.31 -11.84
C ASP A 123 -24.25 6.71 -11.59
N ALA A 124 -23.32 5.79 -11.88
CA ALA A 124 -21.90 6.14 -11.96
C ALA A 124 -21.69 7.10 -13.15
N GLY A 125 -20.88 8.14 -12.97
CA GLY A 125 -20.45 8.98 -14.09
C GLY A 125 -19.61 8.17 -15.09
N PRO A 126 -19.31 8.70 -16.29
CA PRO A 126 -18.58 7.95 -17.31
C PRO A 126 -17.23 7.45 -16.78
N LEU A 127 -16.92 6.19 -17.10
CA LEU A 127 -15.63 5.56 -16.84
C LEU A 127 -14.72 5.75 -18.05
N LEU A 128 -13.61 6.45 -17.84
CA LEU A 128 -12.52 6.52 -18.82
C LEU A 128 -11.35 5.67 -18.33
N GLU A 129 -10.98 4.66 -19.10
CA GLU A 129 -9.72 3.93 -18.90
C GLU A 129 -8.72 4.27 -19.99
N VAL A 130 -7.50 4.65 -19.60
CA VAL A 130 -6.41 4.98 -20.50
C VAL A 130 -5.23 4.07 -20.17
N SER A 131 -4.70 3.38 -21.17
CA SER A 131 -3.58 2.45 -20.97
C SER A 131 -2.55 2.49 -22.09
N GLY A 132 -1.28 2.25 -21.75
CA GLY A 132 -0.23 2.03 -22.75
C GLY A 132 0.11 3.26 -23.60
N ILE A 133 0.00 4.47 -23.06
CA ILE A 133 0.30 5.71 -23.81
C ILE A 133 1.36 6.58 -23.14
N THR A 134 1.94 7.49 -23.92
CA THR A 134 2.75 8.61 -23.44
C THR A 134 2.13 9.93 -23.87
N LEU A 135 1.85 10.82 -22.91
CA LEU A 135 1.42 12.19 -23.15
C LEU A 135 2.59 13.17 -22.97
N SER A 136 2.98 13.80 -24.09
CA SER A 136 4.03 14.81 -24.13
C SER A 136 3.41 16.20 -24.25
N ASN A 137 3.98 17.19 -23.55
CA ASN A 137 3.59 18.60 -23.61
C ASN A 137 2.13 18.92 -23.20
N ARG A 138 1.42 17.97 -22.57
CA ARG A 138 0.04 18.07 -22.10
C ARG A 138 -0.25 17.07 -20.97
N SER A 139 -1.48 17.13 -20.44
CA SER A 139 -1.94 16.36 -19.29
C SER A 139 -3.12 15.42 -19.57
N ILE A 140 -3.24 14.38 -18.75
CA ILE A 140 -4.48 13.61 -18.56
C ILE A 140 -5.40 14.39 -17.63
N GLY A 141 -6.69 14.54 -17.96
CA GLY A 141 -7.66 15.26 -17.14
C GLY A 141 -8.91 14.44 -16.83
N ALA A 142 -9.52 14.68 -15.67
CA ALA A 142 -10.95 14.50 -15.50
C ALA A 142 -11.58 15.90 -15.36
N GLY A 143 -12.62 16.16 -16.15
CA GLY A 143 -13.30 17.45 -16.29
C GLY A 143 -14.65 17.51 -15.58
N GLU A 144 -15.14 18.75 -15.45
CA GLU A 144 -16.24 19.19 -14.58
C GLU A 144 -17.55 18.41 -14.79
N SER A 145 -18.20 17.99 -13.69
CA SER A 145 -19.65 17.84 -13.70
C SER A 145 -20.26 19.24 -13.61
N PRO A 146 -21.15 19.66 -14.51
CA PRO A 146 -21.73 21.01 -14.50
C PRO A 146 -22.63 21.31 -13.28
N TYR A 147 -22.80 20.39 -12.31
CA TYR A 147 -23.72 20.54 -11.18
C TYR A 147 -23.15 20.07 -9.83
N ASP A 148 -23.65 20.69 -8.75
CA ASP A 148 -23.48 20.33 -7.32
C ASP A 148 -24.13 18.96 -6.98
N CYS A 149 -23.87 17.90 -7.76
CA CYS A 149 -24.28 16.53 -7.44
C CYS A 149 -23.05 15.74 -6.93
N PRO A 150 -22.74 15.76 -5.63
CA PRO A 150 -21.58 15.05 -5.08
C PRO A 150 -21.62 13.52 -5.25
N ALA A 151 -22.77 12.94 -5.61
CA ALA A 151 -23.01 11.51 -5.73
C ALA A 151 -22.62 10.90 -7.09
N VAL A 152 -22.56 11.69 -8.17
CA VAL A 152 -22.23 11.21 -9.53
C VAL A 152 -20.91 11.85 -9.95
N ARG A 153 -19.83 11.06 -10.00
CA ARG A 153 -18.50 11.53 -10.39
C ARG A 153 -17.92 10.64 -11.49
N PRO A 154 -17.34 11.20 -12.55
CA PRO A 154 -16.60 10.42 -13.52
C PRO A 154 -15.39 9.75 -12.85
N THR A 155 -15.05 8.56 -13.33
CA THR A 155 -13.86 7.84 -12.89
C THR A 155 -12.88 7.76 -14.03
N THR A 156 -11.65 8.21 -13.79
CA THR A 156 -10.55 8.09 -14.76
C THR A 156 -9.49 7.16 -14.22
N ILE A 157 -9.26 6.04 -14.91
CA ILE A 157 -8.20 5.08 -14.58
C ILE A 157 -7.10 5.21 -15.63
N VAL A 158 -5.86 5.43 -15.18
CA VAL A 158 -4.67 5.50 -16.03
C VAL A 158 -3.77 4.33 -15.67
N ARG A 159 -3.46 3.46 -16.63
CA ARG A 159 -2.62 2.27 -16.43
C ARG A 159 -1.40 2.28 -17.33
N ASP A 160 -0.27 1.81 -16.81
CA ASP A 160 0.92 1.52 -17.62
C ASP A 160 1.23 2.65 -18.62
N SER A 161 1.16 3.90 -18.16
CA SER A 161 1.22 5.10 -19.00
C SER A 161 2.19 6.15 -18.44
N GLU A 162 2.63 7.06 -19.31
CA GLU A 162 3.51 8.18 -18.93
C GLU A 162 2.90 9.53 -19.31
N ALA A 163 3.01 10.54 -18.45
CA ALA A 163 2.47 11.89 -18.72
C ALA A 163 3.33 13.01 -18.11
N GLN A 164 3.29 14.19 -18.74
CA GLN A 164 3.93 15.42 -18.23
C GLN A 164 2.95 16.29 -17.42
N GLY A 165 2.16 15.64 -16.57
CA GLY A 165 1.16 16.25 -15.70
C GLY A 165 -0.20 15.57 -15.80
N ALA A 166 -1.01 15.74 -14.76
CA ALA A 166 -2.40 15.31 -14.75
C ALA A 166 -3.29 16.31 -13.99
N GLY A 167 -4.54 16.39 -14.39
CA GLY A 167 -5.63 17.09 -13.72
C GLY A 167 -6.67 16.09 -13.25
N CYS A 168 -7.14 16.24 -12.03
CA CYS A 168 -8.29 15.49 -11.53
C CYS A 168 -9.26 16.46 -10.87
N SER A 169 -10.36 16.78 -11.52
CA SER A 169 -11.34 17.72 -10.99
C SER A 169 -12.72 17.09 -10.97
N PHE A 170 -13.43 17.21 -9.85
CA PHE A 170 -14.78 16.67 -9.64
C PHE A 170 -14.90 15.16 -9.92
N ALA A 171 -13.82 14.41 -9.71
CA ALA A 171 -13.67 13.04 -10.20
C ALA A 171 -12.94 12.11 -9.23
N TRP A 172 -13.02 10.82 -9.50
CA TRP A 172 -12.13 9.80 -8.94
C TRP A 172 -11.05 9.49 -9.99
N CYS A 173 -9.78 9.72 -9.65
CA CYS A 173 -8.67 9.39 -10.54
C CYS A 173 -7.77 8.34 -9.90
N GLU A 174 -7.54 7.24 -10.61
CA GLU A 174 -6.64 6.18 -10.19
C GLU A 174 -5.52 6.02 -11.22
N PHE A 175 -4.28 6.07 -10.77
CA PHE A 175 -3.10 5.84 -11.60
C PHE A 175 -2.40 4.57 -11.13
N ILE A 176 -2.17 3.64 -12.06
CA ILE A 176 -1.68 2.30 -11.77
C ILE A 176 -0.47 2.04 -12.67
N ASN A 177 0.66 1.64 -12.08
CA ASN A 177 1.91 1.38 -12.79
C ASN A 177 2.31 2.51 -13.76
N SER A 178 1.98 3.75 -13.42
CA SER A 178 2.08 4.90 -14.30
C SER A 178 3.08 5.92 -13.78
N LYS A 179 3.65 6.72 -14.67
CA LYS A 179 4.64 7.74 -14.31
C LYS A 179 4.20 9.12 -14.77
N ILE A 180 4.07 10.04 -13.82
CA ILE A 180 3.80 11.45 -14.09
C ILE A 180 5.06 12.22 -13.78
N ARG A 181 5.77 12.69 -14.80
CA ARG A 181 7.13 13.21 -14.65
C ARG A 181 7.33 14.55 -15.35
N ASN A 182 8.18 15.39 -14.75
CA ASN A 182 8.63 16.65 -15.34
C ASN A 182 7.48 17.59 -15.73
N SER A 183 6.42 17.62 -14.92
CA SER A 183 5.30 18.53 -15.15
C SER A 183 5.77 19.99 -15.03
N PRO A 184 5.38 20.90 -15.94
CA PRO A 184 5.68 22.33 -15.83
C PRO A 184 4.95 23.01 -14.66
N GLY A 185 3.96 22.32 -14.07
CA GLY A 185 3.24 22.74 -12.87
C GLY A 185 3.29 21.66 -11.79
N ALA A 186 2.16 21.42 -11.11
CA ALA A 186 2.05 20.25 -10.24
C ALA A 186 2.05 18.96 -11.07
N GLY A 187 2.55 17.86 -10.50
CA GLY A 187 2.46 16.55 -11.12
C GLY A 187 0.99 16.17 -11.35
N ILE A 188 0.21 16.14 -10.27
CA ILE A 188 -1.25 16.01 -10.32
C ILE A 188 -1.89 17.20 -9.61
N GLY A 189 -2.69 17.97 -10.33
CA GLY A 189 -3.52 19.03 -9.76
C GLY A 189 -4.96 18.58 -9.64
N GLY A 190 -5.66 18.94 -8.56
CA GLY A 190 -7.08 18.62 -8.45
C GLY A 190 -7.96 19.61 -7.72
N VAL A 191 -9.27 19.46 -7.94
CA VAL A 191 -10.35 20.25 -7.34
C VAL A 191 -11.50 19.29 -7.03
N PHE A 192 -11.93 19.16 -5.77
CA PHE A 192 -12.98 18.19 -5.38
C PHE A 192 -12.76 16.78 -5.95
N ALA A 193 -11.55 16.26 -5.80
CA ALA A 193 -11.14 15.02 -6.46
C ALA A 193 -10.38 14.07 -5.55
N SER A 194 -10.66 12.78 -5.70
CA SER A 194 -9.94 11.74 -4.97
C SER A 194 -8.90 11.14 -5.90
N ILE A 195 -7.65 11.13 -5.45
CA ILE A 195 -6.51 10.68 -6.25
C ILE A 195 -5.91 9.45 -5.59
N VAL A 196 -5.81 8.36 -6.34
CA VAL A 196 -5.19 7.12 -5.89
C VAL A 196 -4.02 6.77 -6.79
N LEU A 197 -2.86 6.50 -6.20
CA LEU A 197 -1.68 5.99 -6.89
C LEU A 197 -1.41 4.55 -6.43
N ARG A 198 -1.18 3.64 -7.38
CA ARG A 198 -0.75 2.26 -7.13
C ARG A 198 0.44 1.90 -8.00
N GLY A 199 1.56 1.45 -7.43
CA GLY A 199 2.73 1.07 -8.26
C GLY A 199 3.26 2.23 -9.10
N SER A 200 2.90 3.48 -8.76
CA SER A 200 3.01 4.65 -9.64
C SER A 200 3.98 5.69 -9.09
N GLU A 201 4.53 6.50 -9.99
CA GLU A 201 5.52 7.52 -9.65
C GLU A 201 5.07 8.93 -10.07
N VAL A 202 5.22 9.90 -9.18
CA VAL A 202 5.13 11.33 -9.50
C VAL A 202 6.46 12.03 -9.20
N SER A 203 7.14 12.55 -10.21
CA SER A 203 8.48 13.11 -10.00
C SER A 203 8.89 14.28 -10.88
N GLY A 204 9.85 15.08 -10.39
CA GLY A 204 10.49 16.15 -11.18
C GLY A 204 9.57 17.32 -11.55
N SER A 205 8.41 17.47 -10.91
CA SER A 205 7.46 18.52 -11.24
C SER A 205 7.97 19.89 -10.77
N ALA A 206 7.76 20.94 -11.56
CA ALA A 206 8.12 22.31 -11.19
C ALA A 206 7.26 22.89 -10.04
N GLY A 207 6.11 22.27 -9.77
CA GLY A 207 5.22 22.55 -8.64
C GLY A 207 5.34 21.50 -7.53
N PHE A 208 4.18 21.18 -6.93
CA PHE A 208 4.06 20.05 -5.99
C PHE A 208 3.97 18.73 -6.76
N GLY A 209 4.25 17.60 -6.12
CA GLY A 209 3.90 16.30 -6.69
C GLY A 209 2.38 16.19 -6.89
N ILE A 210 1.61 16.33 -5.81
CA ILE A 210 0.15 16.41 -5.84
C ILE A 210 -0.30 17.67 -5.11
N THR A 211 -1.25 18.40 -5.68
CA THR A 211 -1.88 19.55 -5.02
C THR A 211 -3.37 19.61 -5.27
N MET A 212 -4.12 20.06 -4.26
CA MET A 212 -5.56 20.32 -4.39
C MET A 212 -5.89 21.78 -4.08
N GLN A 213 -6.75 22.37 -4.91
CA GLN A 213 -7.22 23.75 -4.72
C GLN A 213 -8.11 23.90 -3.46
N PRO A 214 -8.09 25.07 -2.80
CA PRO A 214 -8.76 25.28 -1.52
C PRO A 214 -10.28 25.38 -1.63
N TRP A 215 -11.01 24.34 -1.17
CA TRP A 215 -12.47 24.38 -0.95
C TRP A 215 -12.91 23.43 0.18
N VAL A 216 -14.05 23.73 0.82
CA VAL A 216 -14.51 23.24 2.15
C VAL A 216 -14.99 21.77 2.19
N TYR A 217 -14.97 21.03 1.07
CA TYR A 217 -15.43 19.63 1.05
C TYR A 217 -14.34 18.72 0.48
N ALA A 218 -13.79 17.87 1.34
CA ALA A 218 -12.55 17.17 1.06
C ALA A 218 -12.74 15.93 0.18
N SER A 219 -11.83 15.80 -0.79
CA SER A 219 -11.51 14.54 -1.45
C SER A 219 -10.04 14.22 -1.13
N GLY A 220 -9.68 12.94 -1.05
CA GLY A 220 -8.45 12.49 -0.41
C GLY A 220 -7.35 12.05 -1.38
N VAL A 221 -6.17 11.78 -0.84
CA VAL A 221 -5.06 11.20 -1.58
C VAL A 221 -4.63 9.88 -0.96
N GLY A 222 -4.58 8.82 -1.75
CA GLY A 222 -4.08 7.51 -1.34
C GLY A 222 -2.87 7.08 -2.18
N LEU A 223 -1.77 6.73 -1.53
CA LEU A 223 -0.57 6.17 -2.16
C LEU A 223 -0.40 4.73 -1.68
N TYR A 224 -0.20 3.81 -2.63
CA TYR A 224 0.05 2.40 -2.37
C TYR A 224 1.21 1.92 -3.27
N ASP A 225 2.30 1.41 -2.69
CA ASP A 225 3.47 0.95 -3.49
C ASP A 225 3.94 2.01 -4.50
N SER A 226 3.88 3.27 -4.06
CA SER A 226 3.99 4.45 -4.92
C SER A 226 5.04 5.42 -4.42
N VAL A 227 5.60 6.21 -5.34
CA VAL A 227 6.71 7.13 -5.06
C VAL A 227 6.38 8.55 -5.51
N ILE A 228 6.51 9.53 -4.60
CA ILE A 228 6.47 10.95 -4.94
C ILE A 228 7.82 11.58 -4.60
N LYS A 229 8.56 12.05 -5.60
CA LYS A 229 9.92 12.54 -5.35
C LYS A 229 10.39 13.70 -6.20
N GLN A 230 11.37 14.43 -5.68
CA GLN A 230 12.14 15.42 -6.44
C GLN A 230 11.28 16.52 -7.09
N ASN A 231 10.13 16.85 -6.49
CA ASN A 231 9.32 17.97 -6.94
C ASN A 231 9.89 19.28 -6.36
N VAL A 232 9.83 20.37 -7.13
CA VAL A 232 10.46 21.64 -6.75
C VAL A 232 9.80 22.27 -5.52
N ARG A 233 8.48 22.08 -5.34
CA ARG A 233 7.77 22.42 -4.09
C ARG A 233 7.69 21.19 -3.18
N GLY A 234 6.57 20.95 -2.50
CA GLY A 234 6.38 19.77 -1.65
C GLY A 234 5.97 18.51 -2.42
N GLY A 235 5.84 17.40 -1.69
CA GLY A 235 5.31 16.15 -2.23
C GLY A 235 3.80 16.25 -2.44
N ILE A 236 3.04 16.21 -1.35
CA ILE A 236 1.57 16.32 -1.33
C ILE A 236 1.17 17.57 -0.55
N ALA A 237 0.32 18.41 -1.14
CA ALA A 237 -0.19 19.62 -0.49
C ALA A 237 -1.70 19.77 -0.71
N LEU A 238 -2.48 19.46 0.33
CA LEU A 238 -3.94 19.58 0.36
C LEU A 238 -4.37 20.75 1.24
N THR A 239 -5.49 21.39 0.90
CA THR A 239 -6.14 22.34 1.81
C THR A 239 -7.00 21.59 2.84
N ALA A 240 -7.73 20.56 2.39
CA ALA A 240 -8.50 19.67 3.24
C ALA A 240 -8.55 18.28 2.59
N GLY A 241 -8.46 17.24 3.43
CA GLY A 241 -8.70 15.86 3.06
C GLY A 241 -7.69 14.90 3.63
N PRO A 242 -8.06 13.62 3.79
CA PRO A 242 -7.16 12.63 4.33
C PRO A 242 -6.06 12.30 3.32
N VAL A 243 -4.85 12.08 3.83
CA VAL A 243 -3.74 11.51 3.07
C VAL A 243 -3.38 10.17 3.69
N LEU A 244 -3.44 9.11 2.88
CA LEU A 244 -2.93 7.79 3.25
C LEU A 244 -1.68 7.50 2.41
N VAL A 245 -0.58 7.18 3.08
CA VAL A 245 0.67 6.71 2.47
C VAL A 245 0.94 5.31 3.02
N GLU A 246 0.84 4.30 2.16
CA GLU A 246 0.99 2.89 2.55
C GLU A 246 1.97 2.18 1.61
N ASP A 247 2.95 1.47 2.19
CA ASP A 247 4.00 0.79 1.43
C ASP A 247 4.69 1.72 0.40
N SER A 248 4.86 3.00 0.76
CA SER A 248 5.12 4.09 -0.19
C SER A 248 6.25 5.01 0.24
N GLU A 249 6.76 5.82 -0.70
CA GLU A 249 7.84 6.77 -0.45
C GLU A 249 7.49 8.20 -0.89
N VAL A 250 7.72 9.18 0.00
CA VAL A 250 7.67 10.62 -0.32
C VAL A 250 9.01 11.26 0.00
N ALA A 251 9.82 11.53 -1.05
CA ALA A 251 11.24 11.80 -0.88
C ALA A 251 11.77 13.03 -1.64
N ASP A 252 12.75 13.71 -1.04
CA ASP A 252 13.60 14.70 -1.70
C ASP A 252 12.84 15.86 -2.38
N ASN A 253 11.67 16.22 -1.87
CA ASN A 253 10.91 17.36 -2.39
C ASN A 253 11.46 18.68 -1.81
N GLY A 254 11.38 19.76 -2.59
CA GLY A 254 11.89 21.07 -2.18
C GLY A 254 11.10 21.76 -1.04
N GLY A 255 9.93 21.24 -0.69
CA GLY A 255 9.05 21.71 0.39
C GLY A 255 8.70 20.59 1.37
N ILE A 256 7.55 20.70 2.02
CA ILE A 256 7.05 19.66 2.95
C ILE A 256 6.75 18.37 2.16
N GLY A 257 7.08 17.21 2.72
CA GLY A 257 6.76 15.91 2.13
C GLY A 257 5.24 15.73 1.98
N VAL A 258 4.53 15.72 3.10
CA VAL A 258 3.06 15.57 3.14
C VAL A 258 2.44 16.68 3.98
N ALA A 259 1.57 17.48 3.36
CA ALA A 259 0.84 18.55 4.04
C ALA A 259 -0.66 18.48 3.75
N THR A 260 -1.47 18.61 4.80
CA THR A 260 -2.92 18.83 4.70
C THR A 260 -3.36 19.86 5.74
N GLY A 261 -4.29 20.75 5.40
CA GLY A 261 -4.82 21.72 6.35
C GLY A 261 -5.71 21.02 7.38
N GLU A 262 -6.83 20.47 6.92
CA GLU A 262 -7.79 19.72 7.76
C GLU A 262 -7.70 18.21 7.48
N ASN A 263 -8.02 17.39 8.48
CA ASN A 263 -8.15 15.91 8.45
C ASN A 263 -6.91 15.14 8.97
N GLU A 264 -6.66 13.98 8.37
CA GLU A 264 -5.78 12.95 8.88
C GLU A 264 -4.67 12.67 7.86
N VAL A 265 -3.45 12.54 8.36
CA VAL A 265 -2.34 11.93 7.63
C VAL A 265 -2.03 10.59 8.28
N THR A 266 -2.17 9.51 7.53
CA THR A 266 -1.81 8.16 7.96
C THR A 266 -0.65 7.66 7.11
N VAL A 267 0.42 7.22 7.75
CA VAL A 267 1.64 6.70 7.13
C VAL A 267 1.90 5.30 7.69
N ARG A 268 1.92 4.28 6.82
CA ARG A 268 2.06 2.87 7.21
C ARG A 268 3.10 2.18 6.35
N ARG A 269 4.06 1.47 6.95
CA ARG A 269 5.12 0.75 6.20
C ARG A 269 5.78 1.61 5.12
N SER A 270 5.95 2.90 5.41
CA SER A 270 6.28 3.93 4.41
C SER A 270 7.44 4.81 4.85
N VAL A 271 8.03 5.51 3.89
CA VAL A 271 9.19 6.38 4.12
C VAL A 271 8.88 7.81 3.68
N ILE A 272 9.08 8.77 4.58
CA ILE A 272 9.06 10.20 4.26
C ILE A 272 10.45 10.77 4.56
N ARG A 273 11.20 11.12 3.51
CA ARG A 273 12.62 11.46 3.68
C ARG A 273 13.15 12.61 2.85
N GLY A 274 14.18 13.30 3.35
CA GLY A 274 14.95 14.28 2.55
C GLY A 274 14.16 15.51 2.09
N ASN A 275 12.93 15.72 2.56
CA ASN A 275 12.09 16.84 2.14
C ASN A 275 12.56 18.15 2.81
N ARG A 276 12.65 19.24 2.03
CA ARG A 276 13.29 20.52 2.46
C ARG A 276 12.37 21.55 3.13
N GLY A 277 11.11 21.20 3.37
CA GLY A 277 10.17 22.00 4.19
C GLY A 277 9.71 21.32 5.48
N GLY A 278 10.11 20.07 5.72
CA GLY A 278 9.64 19.20 6.79
C GLY A 278 9.09 17.88 6.24
N GLY A 279 8.88 16.89 7.10
CA GLY A 279 8.32 15.60 6.69
C GLY A 279 6.80 15.67 6.52
N ILE A 280 6.09 15.76 7.64
CA ILE A 280 4.62 15.84 7.70
C ILE A 280 4.22 17.18 8.33
N ALA A 281 3.20 17.84 7.80
CA ALA A 281 2.59 19.01 8.41
C ALA A 281 1.06 18.97 8.36
N VAL A 282 0.42 19.12 9.52
CA VAL A 282 -1.04 19.29 9.65
C VAL A 282 -1.32 20.50 10.54
N SER A 283 -2.20 21.40 10.08
CA SER A 283 -2.30 22.76 10.63
C SER A 283 -3.69 23.22 11.08
N ASP A 284 -4.78 22.53 10.72
CA ASP A 284 -6.16 22.94 10.98
C ASP A 284 -7.01 21.81 11.59
N TRP A 285 -8.30 22.05 11.85
CA TRP A 285 -9.11 21.23 12.76
C TRP A 285 -10.10 20.30 12.02
N PRO A 286 -10.15 18.97 12.33
CA PRO A 286 -9.24 18.21 13.21
C PRO A 286 -7.91 17.86 12.51
N ALA A 287 -6.78 17.84 13.25
CA ALA A 287 -5.48 17.38 12.73
C ALA A 287 -5.05 16.08 13.40
N ILE A 288 -5.08 14.97 12.66
CA ILE A 288 -4.62 13.67 13.12
C ILE A 288 -3.39 13.25 12.31
N VAL A 289 -2.34 12.81 12.98
CA VAL A 289 -1.18 12.18 12.34
C VAL A 289 -1.02 10.80 12.95
N ARG A 290 -1.00 9.77 12.11
CA ARG A 290 -0.68 8.39 12.50
C ARG A 290 0.51 7.90 11.68
N VAL A 291 1.53 7.41 12.37
CA VAL A 291 2.72 6.84 11.77
C VAL A 291 2.92 5.46 12.38
N GLU A 292 2.83 4.43 11.55
CA GLU A 292 2.90 3.02 11.95
C GLU A 292 3.93 2.30 11.09
N ASP A 293 4.82 1.52 11.71
CA ASP A 293 5.82 0.71 11.01
C ASP A 293 6.61 1.52 9.95
N SER A 294 6.90 2.80 10.21
CA SER A 294 7.31 3.77 9.19
C SER A 294 8.54 4.57 9.58
N ALA A 295 9.16 5.23 8.59
CA ALA A 295 10.37 6.03 8.80
C ALA A 295 10.18 7.48 8.33
N ILE A 296 10.35 8.43 9.24
CA ILE A 296 10.37 9.87 8.95
C ILE A 296 11.79 10.37 9.16
N VAL A 297 12.59 10.45 8.08
CA VAL A 297 14.05 10.55 8.21
C VAL A 297 14.69 11.65 7.37
N GLY A 298 15.65 12.38 7.95
CA GLY A 298 16.46 13.33 7.18
C GLY A 298 15.70 14.50 6.57
N ASN A 299 14.49 14.83 7.06
CA ASN A 299 13.73 15.97 6.57
C ASN A 299 14.26 17.27 7.18
N SER A 300 14.27 18.35 6.42
CA SER A 300 14.74 19.67 6.87
C SER A 300 13.67 20.73 6.70
N GLY A 301 13.61 21.74 7.58
CA GLY A 301 12.65 22.85 7.47
C GLY A 301 11.86 23.08 8.76
N ALA A 302 10.56 22.76 8.76
CA ALA A 302 9.71 22.94 9.94
C ALA A 302 10.08 21.98 11.07
N ALA A 303 9.83 20.69 10.86
CA ALA A 303 10.18 19.54 11.70
C ALA A 303 10.03 18.25 10.87
N GLY A 304 10.42 17.10 11.43
CA GLY A 304 10.05 15.79 10.89
C GLY A 304 8.53 15.63 10.84
N ILE A 305 7.84 15.91 11.94
CA ILE A 305 6.38 15.91 12.05
C ILE A 305 5.93 17.20 12.73
N THR A 306 5.06 17.97 12.09
CA THR A 306 4.41 19.15 12.68
C THR A 306 2.90 18.95 12.75
N ASN A 307 2.34 19.06 13.95
CA ASN A 307 0.90 19.08 14.19
C ASN A 307 0.59 20.25 15.15
N TYR A 308 0.37 21.44 14.57
CA TYR A 308 0.18 22.69 15.30
C TYR A 308 -1.25 23.22 15.06
N ASN A 309 -1.93 23.68 16.12
CA ASN A 309 -3.30 24.28 16.12
C ASN A 309 -4.52 23.37 16.34
N VAL A 310 -4.46 22.33 17.16
CA VAL A 310 -5.65 21.52 17.49
C VAL A 310 -6.26 21.76 18.87
N ILE A 311 -7.59 21.72 18.92
CA ILE A 311 -8.41 21.48 20.13
C ILE A 311 -8.78 19.98 20.22
N THR A 312 -8.92 19.29 19.08
CA THR A 312 -9.09 17.83 18.98
C THR A 312 -8.26 17.30 17.81
N GLY A 313 -7.62 16.15 17.98
CA GLY A 313 -6.62 15.65 17.05
C GLY A 313 -5.27 15.45 17.74
N GLY A 314 -4.40 14.63 17.15
CA GLY A 314 -3.24 14.11 17.85
C GLY A 314 -2.20 13.48 16.95
N THR A 315 -0.98 13.33 17.46
CA THR A 315 0.09 12.58 16.80
C THR A 315 0.26 11.23 17.47
N THR A 316 0.15 10.15 16.70
CA THR A 316 0.44 8.79 17.16
C THR A 316 1.57 8.22 16.33
N VAL A 317 2.61 7.71 17.00
CA VAL A 317 3.79 7.10 16.36
C VAL A 317 4.03 5.74 17.00
N VAL A 318 3.99 4.67 16.21
CA VAL A 318 4.05 3.29 16.70
C VAL A 318 5.02 2.50 15.83
N ASN A 319 5.91 1.70 16.44
CA ASN A 319 6.87 0.86 15.70
C ASN A 319 7.63 1.64 14.63
N SER A 320 8.01 2.88 14.91
CA SER A 320 8.47 3.80 13.87
C SER A 320 9.76 4.51 14.25
N THR A 321 10.54 4.84 13.22
CA THR A 321 11.80 5.59 13.36
C THR A 321 11.61 7.03 12.90
N VAL A 322 11.87 8.00 13.78
CA VAL A 322 11.92 9.43 13.45
C VAL A 322 13.35 9.91 13.69
N SER A 323 14.13 10.09 12.64
CA SER A 323 15.57 10.34 12.82
C SER A 323 16.21 11.30 11.84
N GLY A 324 17.24 12.02 12.28
CA GLY A 324 18.04 12.88 11.41
C GLY A 324 17.28 14.09 10.88
N ASN A 325 16.10 14.40 11.41
CA ASN A 325 15.31 15.55 10.95
C ASN A 325 15.88 16.84 11.55
N THR A 326 15.98 17.89 10.74
CA THR A 326 16.48 19.21 11.16
C THR A 326 15.40 20.26 11.02
N GLY A 327 14.91 20.78 12.14
CA GLY A 327 13.88 21.81 12.16
C GLY A 327 14.38 23.16 12.64
N SER A 328 13.70 24.22 12.19
CA SER A 328 14.02 25.60 12.60
C SER A 328 13.85 25.81 14.11
N ALA A 329 12.84 25.18 14.71
CA ALA A 329 12.59 25.19 16.16
C ALA A 329 12.64 23.78 16.76
N VAL A 330 11.99 22.82 16.11
CA VAL A 330 11.85 21.45 16.59
C VAL A 330 12.32 20.48 15.53
N GLY A 331 13.27 19.59 15.84
CA GLY A 331 13.82 18.64 14.87
C GLY A 331 12.85 17.53 14.49
N GLY A 332 12.43 16.74 15.49
CA GLY A 332 11.66 15.51 15.31
C GLY A 332 10.16 15.80 15.23
N ILE A 333 9.49 15.78 16.39
CA ILE A 333 8.03 15.86 16.50
C ILE A 333 7.65 17.13 17.24
N TRP A 334 6.89 17.99 16.57
CA TRP A 334 6.22 19.14 17.17
C TRP A 334 4.71 18.89 17.16
N ALA A 335 4.12 18.68 18.34
CA ALA A 335 2.70 18.38 18.46
C ALA A 335 2.04 19.13 19.64
N ARG A 336 0.72 19.09 19.74
CA ARG A 336 0.02 19.48 20.98
C ARG A 336 -0.22 18.30 21.93
N TRP A 337 -0.45 17.13 21.36
CA TRP A 337 -0.59 15.85 22.04
C TRP A 337 0.15 14.79 21.22
N ALA A 338 0.85 13.90 21.91
CA ALA A 338 1.53 12.77 21.30
C ALA A 338 1.31 11.49 22.11
N ALA A 339 1.03 10.38 21.40
CA ALA A 339 1.18 9.03 21.88
C ALA A 339 2.28 8.35 21.06
N ILE A 340 3.32 7.86 21.73
CA ILE A 340 4.49 7.29 21.09
C ILE A 340 4.75 5.95 21.75
N GLU A 341 4.76 4.88 20.95
CA GLU A 341 4.87 3.52 21.46
C GLU A 341 5.90 2.74 20.63
N SER A 342 6.77 1.97 21.29
CA SER A 342 7.72 1.07 20.61
C SER A 342 8.45 1.76 19.46
N SER A 343 8.97 2.98 19.67
CA SER A 343 9.49 3.83 18.60
C SER A 343 10.88 4.38 18.91
N THR A 344 11.61 4.81 17.88
CA THR A 344 12.97 5.34 18.01
C THR A 344 13.04 6.76 17.45
N ILE A 345 13.24 7.74 18.33
CA ILE A 345 13.31 9.17 18.00
C ILE A 345 14.70 9.70 18.37
N VAL A 346 15.59 9.76 17.38
CA VAL A 346 17.03 9.99 17.62
C VAL A 346 17.67 10.87 16.56
N ASN A 347 18.77 11.53 16.90
CA ASN A 347 19.55 12.35 15.95
C ASN A 347 18.75 13.49 15.29
N ASN A 348 17.64 13.93 15.87
CA ASN A 348 16.89 15.07 15.37
C ASN A 348 17.45 16.37 15.98
N GLU A 349 17.45 17.46 15.21
CA GLU A 349 18.07 18.72 15.59
C GLU A 349 17.10 19.89 15.43
N GLY A 350 16.95 20.69 16.49
CA GLY A 350 16.17 21.93 16.46
C GLY A 350 16.66 22.94 17.49
N THR A 351 16.40 24.23 17.27
CA THR A 351 16.93 25.28 18.16
C THR A 351 16.26 25.33 19.53
N VAL A 352 15.00 24.91 19.62
CA VAL A 352 14.23 24.77 20.87
C VAL A 352 14.38 23.35 21.38
N ALA A 353 13.96 22.36 20.59
CA ALA A 353 14.05 20.96 20.94
C ALA A 353 14.50 20.10 19.76
N GLY A 354 15.21 19.02 20.04
CA GLY A 354 15.65 18.08 19.02
C GLY A 354 14.58 17.03 18.75
N GLY A 355 14.21 16.25 19.78
CA GLY A 355 13.34 15.07 19.66
C GLY A 355 11.85 15.43 19.63
N LEU A 356 11.26 15.70 20.80
CA LEU A 356 9.83 15.95 20.97
C LEU A 356 9.58 17.34 21.58
N TYR A 357 8.65 18.11 21.03
CA TYR A 357 8.21 19.37 21.61
C TYR A 357 6.69 19.48 21.64
N LEU A 358 6.15 19.90 22.78
CA LEU A 358 4.72 20.06 22.99
C LEU A 358 4.24 21.47 23.29
N ASP A 359 3.25 21.92 22.50
CA ASP A 359 2.51 23.16 22.73
C ASP A 359 1.20 22.92 23.50
N ASN A 360 1.17 23.24 24.79
CA ASN A 360 0.09 22.81 25.69
C ASN A 360 -1.17 23.67 25.66
N TYR A 361 -2.32 23.00 25.57
CA TYR A 361 -3.59 23.44 26.13
C TYR A 361 -4.28 22.38 27.01
N LEU A 362 -3.92 21.09 26.92
CA LEU A 362 -4.36 20.00 27.82
C LEU A 362 -3.21 19.00 28.04
N PRO A 363 -2.92 18.55 29.29
CA PRO A 363 -1.63 17.96 29.62
C PRO A 363 -1.68 16.43 29.69
N SER A 364 -1.48 15.74 28.58
CA SER A 364 -1.01 14.35 28.66
C SER A 364 -0.04 14.06 27.52
N ILE A 365 1.03 13.32 27.79
CA ILE A 365 1.77 12.57 26.77
C ILE A 365 1.67 11.11 27.17
N HIS A 366 1.59 10.22 26.20
CA HIS A 366 1.87 8.82 26.42
C HIS A 366 3.13 8.43 25.66
N ILE A 367 4.16 8.00 26.38
CA ILE A 367 5.38 7.47 25.79
C ILE A 367 5.63 6.11 26.45
N GLU A 368 5.70 5.04 25.66
CA GLU A 368 5.87 3.68 26.16
C GLU A 368 6.85 2.91 25.26
N ASP A 369 7.74 2.12 25.87
CA ASP A 369 8.67 1.25 25.16
C ASP A 369 9.52 1.97 24.08
N THR A 370 9.83 3.26 24.29
CA THR A 370 10.37 4.16 23.27
C THR A 370 11.77 4.67 23.62
N ILE A 371 12.61 4.82 22.60
CA ILE A 371 13.91 5.50 22.70
C ILE A 371 13.76 6.96 22.24
N LEU A 372 14.14 7.90 23.11
CA LEU A 372 14.23 9.32 22.84
C LEU A 372 15.59 9.82 23.34
N SER A 373 16.62 9.70 22.50
CA SER A 373 18.02 9.96 22.88
C SER A 373 18.84 10.51 21.71
N GLY A 374 19.95 11.20 22.01
CA GLY A 374 20.89 11.69 21.01
C GLY A 374 20.35 12.81 20.11
N ASN A 375 19.23 13.41 20.48
CA ASN A 375 18.70 14.58 19.78
C ASN A 375 19.44 15.86 20.24
N ARG A 376 19.29 16.97 19.51
CA ARG A 376 20.02 18.22 19.77
C ARG A 376 19.09 19.43 19.80
N GLY A 377 19.27 20.27 20.82
CA GLY A 377 18.56 21.53 21.00
C GLY A 377 18.83 22.14 22.38
N ARG A 378 18.03 23.15 22.78
CA ARG A 378 18.05 23.62 24.18
C ARG A 378 17.37 22.64 25.13
N ALA A 379 16.38 21.94 24.61
CA ALA A 379 15.66 20.85 25.23
C ALA A 379 15.83 19.60 24.35
N PRO A 380 16.99 18.92 24.41
CA PRO A 380 17.45 18.05 23.33
C PRO A 380 16.46 16.94 22.98
N ASP A 381 16.07 16.13 23.96
CA ASP A 381 15.21 14.97 23.73
C ASP A 381 13.73 15.31 23.90
N CYS A 382 13.37 16.09 24.92
CA CYS A 382 12.02 16.59 25.06
C CYS A 382 11.92 18.02 25.59
N GLY A 383 10.89 18.73 25.15
CA GLY A 383 10.57 20.07 25.62
C GLY A 383 9.07 20.36 25.61
N SER A 384 8.67 21.40 26.34
CA SER A 384 7.30 21.86 26.32
C SER A 384 7.15 23.35 26.60
N SER A 385 6.05 23.94 26.11
CA SER A 385 5.70 25.34 26.36
C SER A 385 5.15 25.61 27.78
N THR A 386 4.82 24.58 28.56
CA THR A 386 4.49 24.73 30.00
C THR A 386 5.30 23.76 30.87
N ALA A 387 5.50 24.14 32.14
CA ALA A 387 6.35 23.41 33.07
C ALA A 387 5.72 22.12 33.65
N ASP A 388 4.40 21.95 33.53
CA ASP A 388 3.63 20.85 34.15
C ASP A 388 3.05 19.89 33.09
N VAL A 389 3.92 19.27 32.31
CA VAL A 389 3.48 18.22 31.38
C VAL A 389 3.34 16.89 32.13
N GLN A 390 2.13 16.33 32.13
CA GLN A 390 1.94 14.96 32.63
C GLN A 390 2.38 13.98 31.54
N VAL A 391 3.51 13.32 31.76
CA VAL A 391 3.93 12.20 30.92
C VAL A 391 3.48 10.90 31.59
N SER A 392 2.85 10.03 30.81
CA SER A 392 2.43 8.68 31.19
C SER A 392 3.14 7.64 30.31
N GLY A 393 3.09 6.39 30.75
CA GLY A 393 3.76 5.26 30.10
C GLY A 393 4.97 4.80 30.91
N SER A 394 5.74 3.86 30.37
CA SER A 394 6.83 3.20 31.07
C SER A 394 7.86 2.63 30.10
N ARG A 395 9.01 2.16 30.63
CA ARG A 395 10.02 1.42 29.85
C ARG A 395 10.59 2.19 28.66
N ASN A 396 10.83 3.48 28.87
CA ASN A 396 11.51 4.33 27.91
C ASN A 396 12.99 4.49 28.22
N ILE A 397 13.77 4.82 27.20
CA ILE A 397 15.14 5.33 27.33
C ILE A 397 15.12 6.80 26.91
N ILE A 398 15.36 7.69 27.89
CA ILE A 398 15.45 9.13 27.66
C ILE A 398 16.90 9.56 27.84
N GLY A 399 17.49 10.17 26.81
CA GLY A 399 18.87 10.63 26.84
C GLY A 399 19.07 11.80 27.78
N ASP A 400 18.30 12.87 27.63
CA ASP A 400 18.41 14.13 28.37
C ASP A 400 17.02 14.68 28.71
N ASP A 401 16.68 14.73 30.00
CA ASP A 401 15.43 15.31 30.50
C ASP A 401 15.40 16.85 30.54
N THR A 402 16.44 17.54 30.08
CA THR A 402 16.46 19.01 30.05
C THR A 402 15.30 19.55 29.21
N GLY A 403 14.39 20.30 29.85
CA GLY A 403 13.24 20.95 29.18
C GLY A 403 11.90 20.23 29.34
N CYS A 404 11.92 19.04 29.96
CA CYS A 404 10.75 18.23 30.28
C CYS A 404 10.89 17.70 31.72
N SER A 405 9.78 17.46 32.41
CA SER A 405 9.79 16.84 33.74
C SER A 405 8.97 15.56 33.65
N PHE A 406 9.64 14.42 33.49
CA PHE A 406 8.97 13.14 33.62
C PHE A 406 8.63 12.97 35.10
N ALA A 407 7.34 12.87 35.44
CA ALA A 407 6.94 12.34 36.74
C ALA A 407 7.68 11.00 36.91
N GLY A 408 8.39 10.80 38.03
CA GLY A 408 9.48 9.81 38.18
C GLY A 408 9.12 8.31 38.07
N GLN A 409 8.38 7.90 37.03
CA GLN A 409 7.96 6.54 36.71
C GLN A 409 7.92 6.22 35.19
N VAL A 410 8.33 7.15 34.31
CA VAL A 410 8.10 6.98 32.86
C VAL A 410 9.27 6.33 32.10
N GLY A 411 10.50 6.39 32.61
CA GLY A 411 11.67 5.78 31.95
C GLY A 411 12.29 4.64 32.77
N VAL A 412 12.79 3.61 32.10
CA VAL A 412 13.70 2.62 32.70
C VAL A 412 15.09 3.24 32.88
N LEU A 413 15.49 4.15 31.97
CA LEU A 413 16.70 4.98 32.08
C LEU A 413 16.40 6.41 31.63
N VAL A 414 16.78 7.39 32.46
CA VAL A 414 16.62 8.83 32.18
C VAL A 414 17.94 9.52 32.52
N GLY A 415 18.58 10.09 31.51
CA GLY A 415 19.74 10.97 31.69
C GLY A 415 19.35 12.43 31.84
N ASN A 416 20.36 13.28 32.01
CA ASN A 416 20.18 14.73 32.19
C ASN A 416 21.24 15.51 31.40
N GLY A 417 21.11 16.84 31.35
CA GLY A 417 21.98 17.70 30.54
C GLY A 417 23.47 17.68 30.89
N THR A 418 23.88 17.09 32.02
CA THR A 418 25.29 16.88 32.38
C THR A 418 25.77 15.45 32.17
N GLU A 419 24.88 14.47 32.25
CA GLU A 419 25.15 13.05 32.04
C GLU A 419 24.04 12.43 31.19
N PRO A 420 24.02 12.70 29.86
CA PRO A 420 23.02 12.11 28.98
C PRO A 420 23.18 10.59 28.87
N VAL A 421 22.07 9.86 28.78
CA VAL A 421 22.05 8.42 28.52
C VAL A 421 22.21 8.18 27.02
N ASP A 422 23.23 7.40 26.65
CA ASP A 422 23.39 6.87 25.29
C ASP A 422 22.61 5.56 25.15
N ALA A 423 21.72 5.50 24.15
CA ALA A 423 20.99 4.27 23.81
C ALA A 423 21.86 3.26 23.05
N LEU A 424 23.09 3.61 22.67
CA LEU A 424 24.05 2.76 21.95
C LEU A 424 23.45 2.17 20.68
N LEU A 425 23.01 3.05 19.79
CA LEU A 425 22.43 2.66 18.51
C LEU A 425 23.46 2.74 17.38
N GLY A 426 23.33 1.84 16.40
CA GLY A 426 24.09 1.84 15.17
C GLY A 426 23.71 2.97 14.22
N PRO A 427 24.41 3.11 13.08
CA PRO A 427 24.02 4.05 12.02
C PRO A 427 22.63 3.71 11.47
N LEU A 428 22.01 4.67 10.76
CA LEU A 428 20.72 4.44 10.11
C LEU A 428 20.90 3.39 9.00
N HIS A 429 20.24 2.25 9.16
CA HIS A 429 20.24 1.14 8.23
C HIS A 429 19.15 1.39 7.17
N ASP A 430 19.54 1.52 5.89
CA ASP A 430 18.62 1.71 4.76
C ASP A 430 18.79 0.58 3.74
N MET A 431 17.89 -0.40 3.82
CA MET A 431 17.97 -1.64 3.05
C MET A 431 17.21 -1.62 1.72
N HIS A 432 16.77 -0.44 1.23
CA HIS A 432 16.07 -0.27 -0.05
C HIS A 432 14.85 -1.20 -0.21
N GLY A 433 13.68 -0.74 0.22
CA GLY A 433 12.41 -1.49 0.17
C GLY A 433 11.87 -1.91 1.53
N ALA A 434 12.64 -1.69 2.60
CA ALA A 434 12.18 -1.68 3.99
C ALA A 434 12.30 -0.26 4.55
N THR A 435 11.56 0.06 5.62
CA THR A 435 11.63 1.37 6.26
C THR A 435 12.93 1.52 7.06
N PRO A 436 13.72 2.60 6.85
CA PRO A 436 14.98 2.80 7.56
C PRO A 436 14.84 2.84 9.09
N TYR A 437 15.85 2.32 9.79
CA TYR A 437 15.85 2.18 11.25
C TYR A 437 17.26 2.24 11.84
N HIS A 438 17.34 2.39 13.16
CA HIS A 438 18.59 2.33 13.91
C HIS A 438 18.63 1.03 14.74
N PRO A 439 19.53 0.07 14.44
CA PRO A 439 19.66 -1.15 15.23
C PRO A 439 20.33 -0.84 16.58
N PRO A 440 19.84 -1.40 17.71
CA PRO A 440 20.61 -1.44 18.94
C PRO A 440 21.95 -2.17 18.73
N LEU A 441 23.03 -1.66 19.32
CA LEU A 441 24.34 -2.32 19.27
C LEU A 441 24.51 -3.29 20.45
N PRO A 442 25.48 -4.23 20.38
CA PRO A 442 25.86 -5.06 21.52
C PRO A 442 26.09 -4.24 22.80
N GLY A 443 25.41 -4.62 23.88
CA GLY A 443 25.49 -3.93 25.17
C GLY A 443 24.59 -2.69 25.28
N SER A 444 23.74 -2.42 24.29
CA SER A 444 22.73 -1.38 24.38
C SER A 444 21.79 -1.62 25.57
N PRO A 445 21.44 -0.58 26.33
CA PRO A 445 20.44 -0.70 27.39
C PRO A 445 19.01 -0.96 26.89
N ALA A 446 18.79 -0.92 25.57
CA ALA A 446 17.50 -1.23 24.96
C ALA A 446 17.26 -2.73 24.81
N VAL A 447 18.33 -3.53 24.72
CA VAL A 447 18.25 -4.96 24.37
C VAL A 447 17.68 -5.77 25.54
N ASP A 448 16.66 -6.59 25.27
CA ASP A 448 15.94 -7.44 26.23
C ASP A 448 15.42 -6.67 27.47
N ALA A 449 15.24 -5.35 27.36
CA ALA A 449 14.93 -4.49 28.49
C ALA A 449 13.46 -4.56 28.92
N ILE A 450 12.58 -5.09 28.06
CA ILE A 450 11.17 -5.36 28.36
C ILE A 450 11.05 -6.84 28.74
N PRO A 451 10.60 -7.16 29.97
CA PRO A 451 10.43 -8.54 30.40
C PRO A 451 9.47 -9.33 29.50
N ILE A 452 9.77 -10.61 29.26
CA ILE A 452 8.95 -11.50 28.41
C ILE A 452 7.47 -11.58 28.82
N ALA A 453 7.14 -11.35 30.09
CA ALA A 453 5.76 -11.33 30.58
C ALA A 453 4.98 -10.10 30.06
N ASP A 454 5.68 -8.98 29.85
CA ASP A 454 5.11 -7.72 29.39
C ASP A 454 5.12 -7.65 27.85
N CYS A 455 5.97 -8.46 27.20
CA CYS A 455 6.00 -8.63 25.75
C CYS A 455 4.72 -9.20 25.13
N ALA A 456 3.84 -9.79 25.94
CA ALA A 456 2.69 -10.56 25.46
C ALA A 456 1.44 -9.70 25.13
N ALA A 457 1.58 -8.38 25.02
CA ALA A 457 0.49 -7.53 24.60
C ALA A 457 0.18 -7.78 23.11
N GLY A 458 -1.12 -7.91 22.77
CA GLY A 458 -1.55 -7.99 21.37
C GLY A 458 -1.16 -6.74 20.57
N PRO A 459 -1.63 -6.61 19.31
CA PRO A 459 -1.32 -5.44 18.49
C PRO A 459 -1.52 -4.12 19.27
N PRO A 460 -0.60 -3.15 19.14
CA PRO A 460 0.45 -3.08 18.12
C PRO A 460 1.78 -3.77 18.44
N PHE A 461 1.96 -4.35 19.62
CA PHE A 461 3.25 -4.85 20.12
C PHE A 461 3.73 -6.19 19.51
N ALA A 462 2.86 -6.87 18.74
CA ALA A 462 3.14 -8.23 18.23
C ALA A 462 4.33 -8.33 17.26
N THR A 463 4.64 -7.25 16.54
CA THR A 463 5.77 -7.15 15.61
C THR A 463 6.47 -5.81 15.73
N ASP A 464 7.73 -5.76 15.33
CA ASP A 464 8.51 -4.52 15.19
C ASP A 464 8.25 -3.79 13.86
N GLN A 465 8.93 -2.65 13.66
CA GLN A 465 8.85 -1.82 12.45
C GLN A 465 9.01 -2.61 11.13
N ARG A 466 9.75 -3.71 11.17
CA ARG A 466 10.13 -4.53 10.00
C ARG A 466 9.24 -5.76 9.86
N GLY A 467 8.32 -5.98 10.80
CA GLY A 467 7.47 -7.17 10.88
C GLY A 467 8.09 -8.35 11.63
N VAL A 468 9.22 -8.16 12.34
CA VAL A 468 9.82 -9.21 13.19
C VAL A 468 8.95 -9.39 14.43
N LEU A 469 8.52 -10.62 14.74
CA LEU A 469 7.70 -10.84 15.94
C LEU A 469 8.54 -10.65 17.20
N ARG A 470 7.95 -10.05 18.22
CA ARG A 470 8.52 -9.91 19.55
C ARG A 470 8.06 -11.05 20.49
N PRO A 471 8.90 -11.54 21.42
CA PRO A 471 10.35 -11.28 21.56
C PRO A 471 11.24 -12.10 20.62
N ARG A 472 12.49 -11.68 20.46
CA ARG A 472 13.62 -12.39 19.85
C ARG A 472 14.76 -12.55 20.86
N GLY A 473 14.43 -13.15 22.00
CA GLY A 473 15.39 -13.30 23.08
C GLY A 473 14.71 -13.61 24.40
N PRO A 474 15.43 -13.43 25.52
CA PRO A 474 14.85 -13.49 26.86
C PRO A 474 13.87 -12.35 27.19
N GLY A 475 13.86 -11.25 26.42
CA GLY A 475 12.94 -10.12 26.54
C GLY A 475 12.62 -9.51 25.17
N CYS A 476 11.93 -8.36 25.20
CA CYS A 476 11.77 -7.52 24.01
C CYS A 476 12.63 -6.27 24.14
N ASP A 477 12.93 -5.68 23.00
CA ASP A 477 13.73 -4.48 22.94
C ASP A 477 12.87 -3.23 23.07
N ILE A 478 13.42 -2.21 23.73
CA ILE A 478 12.86 -0.86 23.74
C ILE A 478 13.16 -0.21 22.37
N GLY A 479 12.15 0.41 21.75
CA GLY A 479 12.30 1.16 20.49
C GLY A 479 11.61 0.52 19.28
N ALA A 480 11.92 1.04 18.10
CA ALA A 480 11.25 0.68 16.83
C ALA A 480 11.47 -0.78 16.39
N VAL A 481 12.60 -1.37 16.76
CA VAL A 481 13.06 -2.66 16.23
C VAL A 481 13.35 -3.66 17.34
N GLU A 482 13.21 -4.93 17.00
CA GLU A 482 13.57 -6.09 17.81
C GLU A 482 14.80 -6.76 17.20
N ILE A 483 15.93 -6.78 17.90
CA ILE A 483 17.18 -7.34 17.41
C ILE A 483 17.02 -8.85 17.16
N THR A 484 17.50 -9.33 16.02
CA THR A 484 17.50 -10.76 15.71
C THR A 484 18.91 -11.31 15.85
N ALA A 485 19.05 -12.64 15.90
CA ALA A 485 20.35 -13.33 15.82
C ALA A 485 21.23 -12.68 14.73
N CYS A 486 20.74 -12.67 13.47
CA CYS A 486 21.42 -12.10 12.31
C CYS A 486 21.70 -10.58 12.27
N GLU A 487 21.45 -9.86 13.37
CA GLU A 487 21.80 -8.44 13.51
C GLU A 487 22.31 -8.08 14.92
N ASN A 488 22.59 -9.06 15.79
CA ASN A 488 22.88 -8.79 17.20
C ASN A 488 24.37 -8.55 17.49
N GLY A 489 25.27 -8.68 16.51
CA GLY A 489 26.69 -8.49 16.69
C GLY A 489 27.42 -9.68 17.31
N LEU A 490 26.74 -10.80 17.55
CA LEU A 490 27.25 -12.03 18.13
C LEU A 490 27.34 -13.11 17.05
N ASP A 491 28.26 -14.05 17.24
CA ASP A 491 28.38 -15.25 16.41
C ASP A 491 27.64 -16.37 17.16
N ASP A 492 26.32 -16.44 16.98
CA ASP A 492 25.42 -17.30 17.76
C ASP A 492 25.57 -18.78 17.38
N ASP A 493 26.08 -19.08 16.18
CA ASP A 493 26.38 -20.44 15.73
C ASP A 493 27.87 -20.84 15.75
N GLY A 494 28.78 -19.87 15.90
CA GLY A 494 30.20 -20.09 16.14
C GLY A 494 31.01 -20.37 14.87
N ASP A 495 30.51 -19.99 13.70
CA ASP A 495 31.17 -20.23 12.41
C ASP A 495 32.24 -19.15 12.08
N GLY A 496 32.30 -18.08 12.89
CA GLY A 496 33.22 -16.95 12.75
C GLY A 496 32.65 -15.77 11.95
N SER A 497 31.38 -15.84 11.55
CA SER A 497 30.64 -14.82 10.79
C SER A 497 29.43 -14.37 11.61
N PRO A 498 29.50 -13.24 12.34
CA PRO A 498 28.43 -12.88 13.28
C PRO A 498 27.06 -12.60 12.66
N ASP A 499 27.00 -11.81 11.58
CA ASP A 499 25.73 -11.26 11.12
C ASP A 499 25.67 -11.05 9.61
N TYR A 500 24.45 -10.83 9.11
CA TYR A 500 24.21 -10.36 7.75
C TYR A 500 24.93 -9.02 7.48
N PRO A 501 25.51 -8.80 6.28
CA PRO A 501 25.60 -9.71 5.13
C PRO A 501 26.88 -10.56 5.12
N ALA A 502 27.69 -10.48 6.18
CA ALA A 502 28.96 -11.18 6.23
C ALA A 502 28.76 -12.68 6.50
N ASP A 503 27.72 -13.02 7.25
CA ASP A 503 27.28 -14.39 7.51
C ASP A 503 26.42 -14.93 6.34
N PRO A 504 26.86 -16.00 5.65
CA PRO A 504 26.06 -16.72 4.66
C PRO A 504 24.80 -17.39 5.23
N GLY A 505 24.83 -17.83 6.49
CA GLY A 505 23.70 -18.44 7.19
C GLY A 505 22.53 -17.47 7.39
N CYS A 506 22.81 -16.17 7.41
CA CYS A 506 21.79 -15.13 7.46
C CYS A 506 21.26 -14.71 6.08
N ARG A 507 19.94 -14.88 5.86
CA ARG A 507 19.28 -14.36 4.64
C ARG A 507 19.19 -12.83 4.64
N SER A 508 18.99 -12.26 5.80
CA SER A 508 18.78 -10.82 6.04
C SER A 508 18.99 -10.51 7.52
N ALA A 509 19.21 -9.23 7.84
CA ALA A 509 19.25 -8.70 9.21
C ALA A 509 17.94 -8.89 10.02
N THR A 510 16.87 -9.42 9.42
CA THR A 510 15.61 -9.76 10.10
C THR A 510 15.43 -11.27 10.29
N SER A 511 16.42 -12.06 9.87
CA SER A 511 16.38 -13.51 9.98
C SER A 511 16.61 -13.92 11.43
N THR A 512 15.79 -14.84 11.93
CA THR A 512 15.80 -15.19 13.36
C THR A 512 16.79 -16.31 13.70
N LYS A 513 17.62 -16.73 12.75
CA LYS A 513 18.57 -17.83 12.87
C LYS A 513 19.77 -17.58 11.95
N GLU A 514 20.96 -17.72 12.52
CA GLU A 514 22.25 -17.77 11.80
C GLU A 514 22.58 -19.17 11.29
N SER A 515 22.07 -20.23 11.94
CA SER A 515 22.31 -21.64 11.56
C SER A 515 21.09 -22.32 10.92
N PRO A 516 20.68 -21.94 9.70
CA PRO A 516 19.71 -22.72 8.93
C PRO A 516 20.34 -24.02 8.42
N GLN A 517 19.50 -24.97 8.02
CA GLN A 517 19.92 -26.32 7.60
C GLN A 517 21.03 -26.36 6.55
N CYS A 518 21.06 -25.40 5.63
CA CYS A 518 22.11 -25.31 4.62
C CYS A 518 23.45 -24.73 5.12
N SER A 519 23.56 -24.41 6.42
CA SER A 519 24.77 -23.93 7.12
C SER A 519 24.87 -24.49 8.56
N ASP A 520 24.13 -25.55 8.93
CA ASP A 520 24.06 -26.01 10.34
C ASP A 520 25.10 -27.08 10.72
N GLY A 521 25.99 -27.43 9.78
CA GLY A 521 27.04 -28.41 9.95
C GLY A 521 26.58 -29.85 9.76
N ARG A 522 25.36 -30.11 9.28
CA ARG A 522 24.76 -31.45 9.25
C ARG A 522 24.16 -31.78 7.90
N ASP A 523 24.36 -33.04 7.50
CA ASP A 523 23.62 -33.70 6.43
C ASP A 523 22.16 -33.93 6.89
N ASN A 524 21.29 -32.95 6.68
CA ASN A 524 19.89 -32.96 7.09
C ASN A 524 19.01 -33.77 6.13
N ASP A 525 19.42 -33.95 4.87
CA ASP A 525 18.65 -34.71 3.88
C ASP A 525 19.15 -36.16 3.65
N GLY A 526 20.31 -36.50 4.19
CA GLY A 526 20.90 -37.84 4.23
C GLY A 526 21.62 -38.26 2.95
N ASP A 527 21.97 -37.32 2.07
CA ASP A 527 22.64 -37.60 0.80
C ASP A 527 24.17 -37.73 0.90
N GLY A 528 24.72 -37.47 2.09
CA GLY A 528 26.14 -37.56 2.42
C GLY A 528 26.95 -36.29 2.11
N LYS A 529 26.29 -35.22 1.64
CA LYS A 529 26.83 -33.87 1.55
C LYS A 529 26.35 -33.04 2.74
N VAL A 530 27.03 -31.94 3.00
CA VAL A 530 26.77 -31.09 4.16
C VAL A 530 26.88 -29.64 3.73
N ASP A 531 25.85 -28.85 3.97
CA ASP A 531 25.83 -27.40 3.83
C ASP A 531 26.31 -26.87 2.46
N TRP A 532 26.35 -25.56 2.28
CA TRP A 532 26.85 -24.94 1.05
C TRP A 532 28.38 -25.07 0.86
N ASP A 533 29.16 -25.23 1.93
CA ASP A 533 30.63 -25.23 1.90
C ASP A 533 31.28 -26.54 2.40
N GLY A 534 30.47 -27.54 2.78
CA GLY A 534 30.96 -28.79 3.39
C GLY A 534 31.02 -28.76 4.92
N GLY A 535 30.67 -27.62 5.53
CA GLY A 535 30.65 -27.40 6.96
C GLY A 535 32.02 -27.56 7.66
N PRO A 536 32.06 -27.45 9.00
CA PRO A 536 33.30 -27.50 9.79
C PRO A 536 34.06 -28.83 9.70
N SER A 537 33.36 -29.90 9.29
CA SER A 537 33.92 -31.25 9.17
C SER A 537 34.73 -31.47 7.88
N GLY A 538 34.65 -30.54 6.93
CA GLY A 538 35.25 -30.67 5.60
C GLY A 538 34.59 -31.76 4.76
N ALA A 539 33.27 -31.95 4.91
CA ALA A 539 32.50 -32.86 4.08
C ALA A 539 32.33 -32.30 2.66
N ALA A 540 31.71 -33.07 1.77
CA ALA A 540 31.42 -32.58 0.42
C ALA A 540 30.32 -31.50 0.49
N PRO A 541 30.50 -30.34 -0.16
CA PRO A 541 29.46 -29.32 -0.21
C PRO A 541 28.19 -29.81 -0.92
N ASP A 542 27.03 -29.41 -0.40
CA ASP A 542 25.73 -29.62 -1.00
C ASP A 542 25.38 -28.55 -2.03
N ILE A 543 25.24 -29.00 -3.28
CA ILE A 543 24.87 -28.17 -4.43
C ILE A 543 23.44 -27.62 -4.34
N GLU A 544 22.60 -28.19 -3.48
CA GLU A 544 21.26 -27.67 -3.23
C GLU A 544 21.25 -26.44 -2.29
N CYS A 545 22.37 -26.21 -1.60
CA CYS A 545 22.64 -25.09 -0.70
C CYS A 545 23.58 -24.04 -1.30
N ASP A 546 24.39 -24.39 -2.32
CA ASP A 546 25.41 -23.52 -2.97
C ASP A 546 24.93 -22.09 -3.28
N ALA A 547 23.71 -21.93 -3.83
CA ALA A 547 23.17 -20.62 -4.18
C ALA A 547 22.39 -19.93 -3.04
N SER A 548 22.14 -20.61 -1.93
CA SER A 548 21.34 -20.09 -0.82
C SER A 548 21.70 -20.77 0.51
N PRO A 549 22.88 -20.45 1.07
CA PRO A 549 23.32 -20.96 2.38
C PRO A 549 22.31 -20.74 3.51
N TRP A 550 21.58 -19.63 3.47
CA TRP A 550 20.56 -19.28 4.46
C TRP A 550 19.25 -20.09 4.42
N ARG A 551 19.17 -21.19 3.66
CA ARG A 551 17.93 -21.96 3.53
C ARG A 551 17.71 -22.88 4.72
N ASP A 552 16.53 -22.74 5.34
CA ASP A 552 16.06 -23.63 6.42
C ASP A 552 15.87 -25.10 6.01
N ARG A 553 16.13 -25.49 4.74
CA ARG A 553 16.03 -26.86 4.26
C ARG A 553 16.99 -27.19 3.13
N GLU A 554 17.81 -28.20 3.37
CA GLU A 554 18.39 -29.10 2.37
C GLU A 554 17.23 -29.89 1.72
N VAL A 555 17.17 -30.01 0.40
CA VAL A 555 15.96 -30.49 -0.29
C VAL A 555 16.30 -31.54 -1.32
N SER A 556 16.59 -32.77 -0.90
CA SER A 556 16.82 -33.86 -1.85
C SER A 556 15.91 -33.74 -3.08
N ARG A 557 16.50 -33.48 -4.26
CA ARG A 557 15.78 -33.51 -5.55
C ARG A 557 15.33 -34.94 -5.89
N GLY A 558 14.64 -35.61 -4.97
CA GLY A 558 14.10 -36.96 -5.04
C GLY A 558 12.58 -37.03 -4.86
N GLY A 559 11.86 -35.93 -5.07
CA GLY A 559 10.42 -35.82 -4.78
C GLY A 559 9.56 -35.15 -5.84
N CYS A 560 9.83 -35.32 -7.14
CA CYS A 560 8.78 -35.07 -8.13
C CYS A 560 7.61 -36.04 -7.84
N GLY A 561 6.51 -35.49 -7.35
CA GLY A 561 5.36 -36.25 -6.89
C GLY A 561 4.71 -37.09 -8.00
N LEU A 562 4.98 -38.39 -7.98
CA LEU A 562 4.04 -39.40 -8.51
C LEU A 562 2.79 -39.55 -7.63
N GLY A 563 2.63 -38.75 -6.56
CA GLY A 563 1.50 -38.85 -5.63
C GLY A 563 0.16 -38.46 -6.25
N ALA A 564 0.09 -37.41 -7.07
CA ALA A 564 -1.16 -37.02 -7.75
C ALA A 564 -1.39 -37.85 -9.04
N GLU A 565 -0.30 -38.20 -9.73
CA GLU A 565 -0.33 -38.94 -11.01
C GLU A 565 -0.72 -40.42 -10.80
N LEU A 566 -0.30 -41.04 -9.69
CA LEU A 566 -0.73 -42.40 -9.33
C LEU A 566 -2.18 -42.47 -8.85
N VAL A 567 -2.73 -41.39 -8.28
CA VAL A 567 -4.17 -41.31 -7.98
C VAL A 567 -4.98 -41.27 -9.29
N GLY A 568 -4.51 -40.52 -10.28
CA GLY A 568 -5.06 -40.53 -11.65
C GLY A 568 -4.99 -41.90 -12.31
N LEU A 569 -3.81 -42.55 -12.29
CA LEU A 569 -3.61 -43.91 -12.80
C LEU A 569 -4.43 -44.95 -12.04
N GLY A 570 -4.58 -44.83 -10.73
CA GLY A 570 -5.40 -45.70 -9.91
C GLY A 570 -6.89 -45.63 -10.27
N VAL A 571 -7.41 -44.43 -10.56
CA VAL A 571 -8.79 -44.23 -11.04
C VAL A 571 -8.96 -44.76 -12.46
N ILE A 572 -7.97 -44.56 -13.35
CA ILE A 572 -7.99 -45.06 -14.73
C ILE A 572 -7.91 -46.60 -14.75
N LEU A 573 -7.00 -47.19 -13.98
CA LEU A 573 -6.86 -48.64 -13.84
C LEU A 573 -8.11 -49.27 -13.20
N ASN A 574 -8.74 -48.62 -12.23
CA ASN A 574 -10.00 -49.11 -11.64
C ASN A 574 -11.18 -48.98 -12.62
N ARG A 575 -11.22 -47.94 -13.47
CA ARG A 575 -12.20 -47.82 -14.57
C ARG A 575 -11.98 -48.87 -15.68
N LEU A 576 -10.73 -49.15 -16.04
CA LEU A 576 -10.39 -50.20 -17.01
C LEU A 576 -10.69 -51.60 -16.47
N ARG A 577 -10.46 -51.85 -15.17
CA ARG A 577 -10.80 -53.11 -14.50
C ARG A 577 -12.32 -53.33 -14.44
N LYS A 578 -13.12 -52.29 -14.19
CA LYS A 578 -14.60 -52.38 -14.21
C LYS A 578 -15.18 -52.59 -15.62
N ASN A 579 -14.51 -52.11 -16.67
CA ASN A 579 -14.93 -52.32 -18.05
C ASN A 579 -14.56 -53.70 -18.61
N ALA A 580 -13.48 -54.33 -18.13
CA ALA A 580 -13.10 -55.69 -18.51
C ALA A 580 -14.08 -56.76 -17.97
N VAL A 581 -14.69 -56.52 -16.80
CA VAL A 581 -15.66 -57.46 -16.18
C VAL A 581 -17.04 -57.43 -16.88
N ARG A 582 -17.36 -56.39 -17.67
CA ARG A 582 -18.63 -56.28 -18.41
C ARG A 582 -18.65 -57.01 -19.76
N ARG A 583 -17.56 -57.67 -20.18
CA ARG A 583 -17.44 -58.41 -21.45
C ARG A 583 -17.14 -59.91 -21.27
N ALA A 584 -17.68 -60.56 -20.24
CA ALA A 584 -17.68 -62.02 -20.14
C ALA A 584 -19.08 -62.56 -20.53
N PRO A 585 -19.21 -63.50 -21.48
CA PRO A 585 -20.49 -64.05 -21.89
C PRO A 585 -21.11 -64.95 -20.81
N SER A 586 -22.41 -64.80 -20.60
CA SER A 586 -23.23 -65.59 -19.68
C SER A 586 -23.27 -67.06 -20.04
N LEU A 587 -22.83 -67.93 -19.14
CA LEU A 587 -23.23 -69.33 -19.09
C LEU A 587 -24.23 -69.52 -17.94
N ASP A 588 -25.44 -69.80 -18.36
CA ASP A 588 -26.62 -70.20 -17.61
C ASP A 588 -26.36 -71.43 -16.74
N ARG A 589 -26.79 -71.38 -15.47
CA ARG A 589 -27.31 -72.55 -14.74
C ARG A 589 -28.05 -72.14 -13.47
N SER A 590 -29.36 -72.34 -13.54
CA SER A 590 -30.33 -72.52 -12.46
C SER A 590 -29.84 -73.38 -11.28
N ARG A 591 -30.16 -73.00 -10.04
CA ARG A 591 -31.08 -73.71 -9.11
C ARG A 591 -30.96 -73.26 -7.64
N SER A 592 -32.12 -72.90 -7.09
CA SER A 592 -32.67 -73.22 -5.75
C SER A 592 -31.87 -72.98 -4.45
N GLY A 593 -32.41 -72.07 -3.63
CA GLY A 593 -32.97 -72.40 -2.31
C GLY A 593 -32.05 -72.41 -1.09
N GLY A 594 -32.52 -71.81 0.02
CA GLY A 594 -32.03 -72.15 1.36
C GLY A 594 -31.93 -70.99 2.34
N ALA A 595 -32.76 -71.02 3.38
CA ALA A 595 -32.95 -70.02 4.43
C ALA A 595 -31.94 -70.10 5.60
N ARG A 596 -32.13 -69.15 6.54
CA ARG A 596 -31.73 -69.12 7.98
C ARG A 596 -30.30 -68.67 8.29
N ALA A 597 -29.95 -68.11 9.44
CA ALA A 597 -30.56 -67.45 10.61
C ALA A 597 -29.38 -67.33 11.61
N GLY A 598 -29.36 -66.35 12.51
CA GLY A 598 -28.46 -66.41 13.67
C GLY A 598 -28.00 -65.06 14.20
N ASP A 599 -28.77 -64.56 15.18
CA ASP A 599 -28.42 -63.53 16.16
C ASP A 599 -27.06 -63.78 16.83
N TRP A 600 -26.43 -62.74 17.39
CA TRP A 600 -26.15 -62.64 18.84
C TRP A 600 -25.88 -61.18 19.25
N VAL A 601 -26.58 -60.79 20.30
CA VAL A 601 -26.64 -59.51 20.99
C VAL A 601 -25.49 -59.38 22.00
N CYS A 602 -24.97 -58.16 22.23
CA CYS A 602 -24.67 -57.63 23.57
C CYS A 602 -24.37 -56.11 23.53
N ARG A 603 -25.19 -55.35 24.26
CA ARG A 603 -25.04 -53.96 24.76
C ARG A 603 -25.46 -54.02 26.25
N PRO A 604 -25.41 -52.95 27.07
CA PRO A 604 -24.46 -51.83 27.25
C PRO A 604 -24.23 -51.48 28.76
N ALA A 605 -23.46 -50.45 29.09
CA ALA A 605 -23.59 -49.59 30.30
C ALA A 605 -22.73 -48.31 30.07
N ALA A 606 -23.23 -47.08 29.87
CA ALA A 606 -24.10 -46.18 30.65
C ALA A 606 -23.38 -45.46 31.81
N MET A 607 -23.05 -44.16 31.64
CA MET A 607 -23.50 -43.07 32.53
C MET A 607 -23.17 -41.66 31.97
N VAL A 608 -24.14 -40.75 32.16
CA VAL A 608 -24.40 -39.35 31.75
C VAL A 608 -24.62 -38.59 33.11
N PRO A 609 -24.53 -37.24 33.32
CA PRO A 609 -25.31 -36.22 32.59
C PRO A 609 -24.80 -34.75 32.50
N GLN A 610 -25.17 -34.03 31.41
CA GLN A 610 -26.05 -32.81 31.35
C GLN A 610 -25.28 -31.47 31.53
N ASP A 611 -25.48 -30.34 30.82
CA ASP A 611 -26.60 -29.72 30.05
C ASP A 611 -26.05 -28.73 28.98
N GLY A 612 -26.71 -28.58 27.82
CA GLY A 612 -27.36 -27.32 27.35
C GLY A 612 -26.45 -26.42 26.51
N CYS A 613 -26.75 -25.84 25.33
CA CYS A 613 -27.96 -25.58 24.57
C CYS A 613 -27.61 -25.47 23.06
N LYS A 614 -28.56 -25.87 22.20
CA LYS A 614 -28.63 -25.44 20.79
C LYS A 614 -29.47 -24.16 20.70
N ALA A 615 -29.08 -23.22 19.84
CA ALA A 615 -30.02 -22.47 19.02
C ALA A 615 -29.32 -22.00 17.74
N ALA A 616 -29.84 -22.45 16.60
CA ALA A 616 -29.57 -21.91 15.29
C ALA A 616 -30.46 -20.68 15.04
N TRP A 617 -30.13 -19.86 14.03
CA TRP A 617 -30.99 -19.65 12.85
C TRP A 617 -30.33 -18.73 11.82
N ALA A 618 -30.74 -18.92 10.57
CA ALA A 618 -30.18 -18.39 9.35
C ALA A 618 -30.81 -17.05 8.92
N ARG A 619 -30.01 -16.29 8.14
CA ARG A 619 -30.25 -15.43 6.93
C ARG A 619 -31.69 -15.11 6.48
N PRO A 620 -31.91 -13.98 5.78
CA PRO A 620 -31.31 -13.68 4.45
C PRO A 620 -29.99 -12.91 4.48
#